data_AF-A0AAE1HHQ5-F1
#
_entry.id   AF-A0AAE1HHQ5-F1
#
_cell.length_a   1.000
_cell.length_b   1.000
_cell.length_c   1.000
_cell.angle_alpha   90.00
_cell.angle_beta   90.00
_cell.angle_gamma   90.00
#
_symmetry.space_group_name_H-M   'P 1'
#
loop_
_entity.id
_entity.type
_entity.pdbx_description
1 polymer ?
#
loop_
_entity_poly.entity_id
_entity_poly.type
_entity_poly.pdbx_seq_one_letter_code
_entity_poly.pdbx_strand_id
1 'polypeptide(L)'
;MFKSRELSSLNIPNNITMPDAIAIAYTNAKVDDYNNDCLSKDFQEGCDVLAIDILDSSNKCQLTKSELRYFNSKSYQKTEGLPLTFKARIGALYMLTCNIDVIDGLANGACGTLKKIIMGETSKHEKVPLRIYLSFSNTNIGHSNRATYTNFFIKDKANREWVMLERIVKTMTISKGSTKVISRKQFPLTPAQAITSYKSQSSTYEKIIVFPEKMTRRHLYTSFSRVPSLNKLFISGIYKPPPPPTQFDISQDVIKKMKTDNSLQFNINFPSYKTKPYGVFHNIRSLNLYLSYVISHPLYNNAEILIFAETRFQTGETHNIPNYICIHRNDCFQQNRHAYGTAVYIKETLKLDVSIDCTYVDNIHSGNSLKAFIDIGAVKFKNTIIIFLHKSPNYPYAKFKQVLMEIVTRYTSNHTLSVLGDFNLNPAKISPFMEQYNLRLNLQGDYSTDYYTLIDLCYSNNTEYFAQFYESPISDHKPLYFDIIYS
;
A
#
# COMPACT_ATOMS: atom_id res chain seq x y z
N MET A 1 -16.04 -20.83 -21.84
CA MET A 1 -14.75 -20.62 -21.12
C MET A 1 -14.44 -21.76 -20.15
N PHE A 2 -15.11 -21.91 -18.99
CA PHE A 2 -14.71 -22.89 -17.95
C PHE A 2 -14.78 -24.38 -18.33
N LYS A 3 -15.69 -24.82 -19.21
CA LYS A 3 -15.74 -26.23 -19.68
C LYS A 3 -14.44 -26.70 -20.33
N SER A 4 -13.68 -25.79 -20.95
CA SER A 4 -12.35 -26.10 -21.53
C SER A 4 -11.29 -26.44 -20.47
N ARG A 5 -11.60 -26.23 -19.18
CA ARG A 5 -10.72 -26.47 -18.05
C ARG A 5 -11.04 -27.76 -17.29
N GLU A 6 -12.06 -28.50 -17.72
CA GLU A 6 -12.32 -29.86 -17.22
C GLU A 6 -11.14 -30.77 -17.58
N LEU A 7 -10.68 -31.59 -16.63
CA LEU A 7 -9.54 -32.49 -16.86
C LEU A 7 -9.77 -33.41 -18.06
N SER A 8 -11.00 -33.91 -18.25
CA SER A 8 -11.39 -34.70 -19.42
C SER A 8 -11.21 -33.93 -20.74
N SER A 9 -11.51 -32.64 -20.77
CA SER A 9 -11.31 -31.77 -21.94
C SER A 9 -9.82 -31.52 -22.24
N LEU A 10 -8.94 -31.76 -21.26
CA LEU A 10 -7.49 -31.63 -21.37
C LEU A 10 -6.79 -33.00 -21.56
N ASN A 11 -7.55 -34.08 -21.76
CA ASN A 11 -7.06 -35.47 -21.80
C ASN A 11 -6.30 -35.90 -20.53
N ILE A 12 -6.67 -35.35 -19.38
CA ILE A 12 -6.12 -35.72 -18.07
C ILE A 12 -7.15 -36.60 -17.33
N PRO A 13 -6.75 -37.75 -16.75
CA PRO A 13 -7.65 -38.56 -15.94
C PRO A 13 -8.24 -37.79 -14.74
N ASN A 14 -9.56 -37.90 -14.51
CA ASN A 14 -10.25 -37.18 -13.43
C ASN A 14 -9.81 -37.59 -12.01
N ASN A 15 -9.19 -38.76 -11.90
CA ASN A 15 -8.74 -39.43 -10.70
C ASN A 15 -7.23 -39.22 -10.43
N ILE A 16 -6.58 -38.33 -11.18
CA ILE A 16 -5.19 -37.94 -10.91
C ILE A 16 -5.15 -36.93 -9.75
N THR A 17 -4.21 -37.14 -8.84
CA THR A 17 -3.80 -36.11 -7.88
C THR A 17 -2.83 -35.16 -8.59
N MET A 18 -3.01 -33.86 -8.38
CA MET A 18 -2.07 -32.83 -8.83
C MET A 18 -1.37 -32.24 -7.60
N PRO A 19 -0.25 -32.83 -7.14
CA PRO A 19 0.42 -32.39 -5.92
C PRO A 19 0.99 -30.96 -5.99
N ASP A 20 1.11 -30.40 -7.19
CA ASP A 20 1.52 -29.01 -7.45
C ASP A 20 0.34 -28.03 -7.53
N ALA A 21 -0.90 -28.49 -7.34
CA ALA A 21 -2.10 -27.68 -7.35
C ALA A 21 -2.92 -27.87 -6.07
N ILE A 22 -3.49 -26.77 -5.56
CA ILE A 22 -4.38 -26.85 -4.41
C ILE A 22 -5.77 -27.27 -4.86
N ALA A 23 -6.27 -28.34 -4.27
CA ALA A 23 -7.62 -28.83 -4.45
C ALA A 23 -8.63 -27.99 -3.66
N ILE A 24 -9.72 -27.57 -4.30
CA ILE A 24 -10.82 -26.85 -3.65
C ILE A 24 -12.09 -27.68 -3.79
N ALA A 25 -12.65 -28.07 -2.65
CA ALA A 25 -13.91 -28.82 -2.58
C ALA A 25 -14.93 -28.13 -1.68
N TYR A 26 -16.19 -28.58 -1.74
CA TYR A 26 -17.25 -28.01 -0.90
C TYR A 26 -17.26 -28.60 0.53
N THR A 27 -17.10 -29.92 0.66
CA THR A 27 -17.25 -30.63 1.94
C THR A 27 -15.90 -30.97 2.58
N ASN A 28 -15.84 -31.00 3.91
CA ASN A 28 -14.64 -31.46 4.62
C ASN A 28 -14.30 -32.91 4.29
N ALA A 29 -15.29 -33.80 4.15
CA ALA A 29 -15.07 -35.21 3.80
C ALA A 29 -14.26 -35.35 2.50
N LYS A 30 -14.63 -34.63 1.43
CA LYS A 30 -13.91 -34.68 0.16
C LYS A 30 -12.49 -34.11 0.26
N VAL A 31 -12.32 -33.08 1.09
CA VAL A 31 -11.01 -32.48 1.41
C VAL A 31 -10.13 -33.50 2.14
N ASP A 32 -10.67 -34.14 3.17
CA ASP A 32 -9.96 -35.13 3.99
C ASP A 32 -9.59 -36.36 3.15
N ASP A 33 -10.49 -36.85 2.29
CA ASP A 33 -10.23 -37.96 1.38
C ASP A 33 -9.07 -37.64 0.42
N TYR A 34 -9.12 -36.48 -0.25
CA TYR A 34 -8.07 -36.07 -1.20
C TYR A 34 -6.72 -35.86 -0.50
N ASN A 35 -6.73 -35.19 0.66
CA ASN A 35 -5.51 -35.01 1.45
C ASN A 35 -4.92 -36.35 1.90
N ASN A 36 -5.74 -37.29 2.38
CA ASN A 36 -5.27 -38.62 2.76
C ASN A 36 -4.72 -39.39 1.56
N ASP A 37 -5.34 -39.29 0.40
CA ASP A 37 -4.87 -39.93 -0.83
C ASP A 37 -3.49 -39.41 -1.23
N CYS A 38 -3.32 -38.09 -1.32
CA CYS A 38 -2.04 -37.45 -1.62
C CYS A 38 -0.95 -37.86 -0.62
N LEU A 39 -1.24 -37.82 0.68
CA LEU A 39 -0.28 -38.19 1.72
C LEU A 39 0.08 -39.69 1.73
N SER A 40 -0.74 -40.54 1.12
CA SER A 40 -0.48 -41.98 1.05
C SER A 40 0.25 -42.39 -0.23
N LYS A 41 -0.06 -41.75 -1.36
CA LYS A 41 0.46 -42.12 -2.68
C LYS A 41 1.62 -41.26 -3.14
N ASP A 42 1.50 -39.94 -2.97
CA ASP A 42 2.38 -38.96 -3.60
C ASP A 42 3.54 -38.53 -2.68
N PHE A 43 3.35 -38.59 -1.36
CA PHE A 43 4.34 -38.17 -0.36
C PHE A 43 4.63 -39.30 0.63
N GLN A 44 5.61 -40.15 0.32
CA GLN A 44 5.92 -41.34 1.13
C GLN A 44 6.96 -41.08 2.23
N GLU A 45 7.84 -40.09 2.07
CA GLU A 45 8.86 -39.76 3.07
C GLU A 45 8.25 -38.96 4.23
N GLY A 46 8.39 -39.47 5.46
CA GLY A 46 7.93 -38.79 6.67
C GLY A 46 7.56 -39.74 7.81
N CYS A 47 6.67 -39.30 8.69
CA CYS A 47 6.22 -40.08 9.84
C CYS A 47 4.82 -39.65 10.35
N ASP A 48 4.18 -40.54 11.11
CA ASP A 48 2.91 -40.23 11.78
C ASP A 48 3.18 -39.81 13.23
N VAL A 49 2.63 -38.67 13.62
CA VAL A 49 2.90 -38.04 14.91
C VAL A 49 1.64 -38.03 15.75
N LEU A 50 1.62 -38.86 16.79
CA LEU A 50 0.56 -38.82 17.80
C LEU A 50 0.75 -37.62 18.74
N ALA A 51 -0.37 -36.99 19.07
CA ALA A 51 -0.42 -35.93 20.06
C ALA A 51 -0.11 -36.50 21.45
N ILE A 52 0.47 -35.66 22.31
CA ILE A 52 0.68 -36.00 23.72
C ILE A 52 -0.43 -35.30 24.50
N ASP A 53 -1.35 -36.09 25.04
CA ASP A 53 -2.45 -35.60 25.86
C ASP A 53 -2.13 -35.83 27.34
N ILE A 54 -2.13 -34.74 28.12
CA ILE A 54 -1.80 -34.73 29.55
C ILE A 54 -3.05 -34.26 30.29
N LEU A 55 -3.50 -35.04 31.28
CA LEU A 55 -4.56 -34.62 32.19
C LEU A 55 -4.00 -33.63 33.20
N ASP A 56 -4.71 -32.52 33.43
CA ASP A 56 -4.35 -31.57 34.47
C ASP A 56 -4.48 -32.23 35.86
N SER A 57 -3.36 -32.31 36.57
CA SER A 57 -3.18 -32.99 37.85
C SER A 57 -3.93 -32.36 39.03
N SER A 58 -4.50 -31.16 38.86
CA SER A 58 -5.32 -30.51 39.87
C SER A 58 -6.58 -31.31 40.24
N ASN A 59 -7.08 -32.15 39.32
CA ASN A 59 -8.14 -33.11 39.58
C ASN A 59 -7.57 -34.52 39.74
N LYS A 60 -7.57 -35.09 40.95
CA LYS A 60 -7.17 -36.49 41.25
C LYS A 60 -7.99 -37.58 40.52
N CYS A 61 -8.92 -37.21 39.65
CA CYS A 61 -9.80 -38.12 38.91
C CYS A 61 -9.14 -38.56 37.61
N GLN A 62 -8.76 -39.85 37.52
CA GLN A 62 -8.32 -40.45 36.26
C GLN A 62 -9.43 -40.36 35.20
N LEU A 63 -9.01 -40.29 33.93
CA LEU A 63 -9.94 -40.40 32.81
C LEU A 63 -10.38 -41.85 32.64
N THR A 64 -11.68 -42.06 32.47
CA THR A 64 -12.19 -43.35 32.02
C THR A 64 -11.75 -43.60 30.57
N LYS A 65 -11.63 -44.88 30.17
CA LYS A 65 -11.30 -45.26 28.78
C LYS A 65 -12.32 -44.68 27.77
N SER A 66 -13.59 -44.55 28.16
CA SER A 66 -14.66 -43.98 27.34
C SER A 66 -14.48 -42.47 27.15
N GLU A 67 -14.13 -41.72 28.20
CA GLU A 67 -13.85 -40.27 28.11
C GLU A 67 -12.64 -39.98 27.20
N LEU A 68 -11.58 -40.77 27.31
CA LEU A 68 -10.40 -40.66 26.43
C LEU A 68 -10.76 -40.96 24.97
N ARG A 69 -11.52 -42.03 24.71
CA ARG A 69 -11.99 -42.36 23.35
C ARG A 69 -12.87 -41.25 22.79
N TYR A 70 -13.79 -40.71 23.59
CA TYR A 70 -14.64 -39.59 23.20
C TYR A 70 -13.80 -38.36 22.84
N PHE A 71 -12.84 -37.99 23.69
CA PHE A 71 -11.94 -36.85 23.42
C PHE A 71 -11.13 -37.05 22.14
N ASN A 72 -10.57 -38.24 21.94
CA ASN A 72 -9.77 -38.59 20.77
C ASN A 72 -10.58 -38.69 19.47
N SER A 73 -11.91 -38.89 19.55
CA SER A 73 -12.80 -38.86 18.39
C SER A 73 -13.10 -37.44 17.87
N LYS A 74 -12.75 -36.39 18.63
CA LYS A 74 -13.00 -35.01 18.24
C LYS A 74 -12.12 -34.56 17.08
N SER A 75 -12.69 -33.71 16.22
CA SER A 75 -11.93 -33.03 15.18
C SER A 75 -10.94 -32.01 15.77
N TYR A 76 -9.94 -31.64 14.97
CA TYR A 76 -8.93 -30.66 15.39
C TYR A 76 -9.56 -29.29 15.74
N GLN A 77 -10.67 -28.89 15.08
CA GLN A 77 -11.37 -27.64 15.42
C GLN A 77 -12.00 -27.67 16.82
N LYS A 78 -12.42 -28.85 17.29
CA LYS A 78 -12.96 -29.04 18.65
C LYS A 78 -11.86 -29.31 19.68
N THR A 79 -10.60 -29.25 19.28
CA THR A 79 -9.42 -29.47 20.11
C THR A 79 -8.40 -28.34 19.93
N GLU A 80 -8.91 -27.10 19.92
CA GLU A 80 -8.12 -25.85 19.84
C GLU A 80 -7.14 -25.79 18.66
N GLY A 81 -7.49 -26.44 17.55
CA GLY A 81 -6.67 -26.47 16.35
C GLY A 81 -5.66 -27.63 16.30
N LEU A 82 -5.54 -28.46 17.35
CA LEU A 82 -4.51 -29.49 17.44
C LEU A 82 -5.02 -30.89 17.08
N PRO A 83 -4.57 -31.48 15.96
CA PRO A 83 -5.02 -32.81 15.55
C PRO A 83 -4.51 -33.90 16.50
N LEU A 84 -5.26 -34.99 16.64
CA LEU A 84 -4.78 -36.17 17.38
C LEU A 84 -3.59 -36.82 16.68
N THR A 85 -3.70 -37.02 15.36
CA THR A 85 -2.64 -37.59 14.53
C THR A 85 -2.25 -36.57 13.46
N PHE A 86 -0.97 -36.24 13.41
CA PHE A 86 -0.38 -35.41 12.36
C PHE A 86 0.47 -36.30 11.45
N LYS A 87 0.02 -36.57 10.23
CA LYS A 87 0.78 -37.30 9.21
C LYS A 87 1.76 -36.32 8.57
N ALA A 88 3.00 -36.27 9.07
CA ALA A 88 4.05 -35.43 8.54
C ALA A 88 4.66 -36.11 7.30
N ARG A 89 4.59 -35.47 6.13
CA ARG A 89 5.16 -35.96 4.88
C ARG A 89 5.93 -34.84 4.19
N ILE A 90 7.20 -35.08 3.90
CA ILE A 90 8.06 -34.09 3.25
C ILE A 90 7.54 -33.85 1.83
N GLY A 91 7.50 -32.58 1.42
CA GLY A 91 6.94 -32.13 0.15
C GLY A 91 5.43 -31.82 0.19
N ALA A 92 4.70 -32.29 1.20
CA ALA A 92 3.27 -32.02 1.29
C ALA A 92 2.96 -30.61 1.80
N LEU A 93 1.85 -30.04 1.33
CA LEU A 93 1.33 -28.76 1.78
C LEU A 93 0.52 -28.90 3.07
N TYR A 94 0.79 -28.02 4.03
CA TYR A 94 0.08 -27.95 5.31
C TYR A 94 -0.39 -26.52 5.60
N MET A 95 -1.48 -26.40 6.34
CA MET A 95 -2.06 -25.15 6.77
C MET A 95 -1.96 -25.03 8.30
N LEU A 96 -1.50 -23.87 8.77
CA LEU A 96 -1.53 -23.51 10.18
C LEU A 96 -2.96 -23.46 10.69
N THR A 97 -3.22 -24.10 11.83
CA THR A 97 -4.54 -24.18 12.45
C THR A 97 -4.71 -23.20 13.61
N CYS A 98 -3.63 -22.56 14.04
CA CYS A 98 -3.58 -21.65 15.18
C CYS A 98 -2.77 -20.40 14.83
N ASN A 99 -3.09 -19.29 15.50
CA ASN A 99 -2.23 -18.11 15.50
C ASN A 99 -1.03 -18.38 16.41
N ILE A 100 0.17 -18.38 15.84
CA ILE A 100 1.45 -18.52 16.56
C ILE A 100 2.03 -17.13 16.76
N ASP A 101 2.22 -16.39 15.66
CA ASP A 101 2.66 -15.00 15.64
C ASP A 101 1.98 -14.30 14.45
N VAL A 102 0.96 -13.49 14.74
CA VAL A 102 0.18 -12.82 13.70
C VAL A 102 0.98 -11.72 13.01
N ILE A 103 1.88 -11.05 13.74
CA ILE A 103 2.71 -9.97 13.21
C ILE A 103 3.73 -10.54 12.23
N ASP A 104 4.30 -11.72 12.55
CA ASP A 104 5.25 -12.44 11.69
C ASP A 104 4.57 -13.28 10.59
N GLY A 105 3.25 -13.14 10.40
CA GLY A 105 2.47 -13.85 9.38
C GLY A 105 2.22 -15.34 9.66
N LEU A 106 2.62 -15.86 10.83
CA LEU A 106 2.36 -17.22 11.30
C LEU A 106 0.96 -17.30 11.95
N ALA A 107 -0.05 -17.02 11.15
CA ALA A 107 -1.45 -17.01 11.54
C ALA A 107 -2.22 -18.24 11.03
N ASN A 108 -3.39 -18.50 11.62
CA ASN A 108 -4.32 -19.53 11.17
C ASN A 108 -4.70 -19.30 9.70
N GLY A 109 -4.58 -20.34 8.88
CA GLY A 109 -4.84 -20.30 7.43
C GLY A 109 -3.58 -20.15 6.58
N ALA A 110 -2.44 -19.74 7.15
CA ALA A 110 -1.19 -19.66 6.39
C ALA A 110 -0.73 -21.07 5.97
N CYS A 111 -0.45 -21.24 4.67
CA CYS A 111 -0.09 -22.52 4.08
C CYS A 111 1.39 -22.58 3.72
N GLY A 112 2.06 -23.66 4.10
CA GLY A 112 3.48 -23.90 3.83
C GLY A 112 3.74 -25.35 3.47
N THR A 113 4.77 -25.58 2.64
CA THR A 113 5.22 -26.91 2.24
C THR A 113 6.19 -27.44 3.29
N LEU A 114 5.96 -28.64 3.82
CA LEU A 114 6.89 -29.28 4.75
C LEU A 114 8.18 -29.66 4.01
N LYS A 115 9.33 -29.16 4.45
CA LYS A 115 10.62 -29.39 3.80
C LYS A 115 11.55 -30.29 4.59
N LYS A 116 11.43 -30.30 5.92
CA LYS A 116 12.30 -31.10 6.77
C LYS A 116 11.65 -31.45 8.10
N ILE A 117 11.96 -32.64 8.59
CA ILE A 117 11.57 -33.13 9.92
C ILE A 117 12.85 -33.43 10.69
N ILE A 118 12.98 -32.88 11.89
CA ILE A 118 14.09 -33.20 12.80
C ILE A 118 13.58 -34.16 13.86
N MET A 119 14.10 -35.37 13.80
CA MET A 119 13.84 -36.41 14.78
C MET A 119 14.75 -36.23 15.99
N GLY A 120 14.18 -36.40 17.17
CA GLY A 120 14.90 -36.63 18.41
C GLY A 120 14.59 -38.03 18.93
N GLU A 121 15.10 -38.29 20.12
CA GLU A 121 14.94 -39.57 20.79
C GLU A 121 14.43 -39.31 22.21
N THR A 122 13.40 -40.04 22.62
CA THR A 122 12.90 -39.97 24.00
C THR A 122 13.82 -40.74 24.95
N SER A 123 13.62 -40.58 26.26
CA SER A 123 14.31 -41.39 27.27
C SER A 123 14.03 -42.90 27.15
N LYS A 124 13.03 -43.30 26.36
CA LYS A 124 12.69 -44.69 26.05
C LYS A 124 13.23 -45.15 24.68
N HIS A 125 14.15 -44.40 24.08
CA HIS A 125 14.73 -44.69 22.76
C HIS A 125 13.72 -44.65 21.59
N GLU A 126 12.60 -43.97 21.77
CA GLU A 126 11.61 -43.79 20.69
C GLU A 126 11.97 -42.56 19.86
N LYS A 127 12.02 -42.72 18.53
CA LYS A 127 12.25 -41.59 17.63
C LYS A 127 10.99 -40.74 17.52
N VAL A 128 11.08 -39.46 17.88
CA VAL A 128 9.95 -38.53 17.84
C VAL A 128 10.32 -37.24 17.11
N PRO A 129 9.42 -36.65 16.30
CA PRO A 129 9.67 -35.35 15.70
C PRO A 129 9.72 -34.26 16.77
N LEU A 130 10.85 -33.56 16.84
CA LEU A 130 11.05 -32.42 17.73
C LEU A 130 10.58 -31.13 17.08
N ARG A 131 10.99 -30.92 15.83
CA ARG A 131 10.71 -29.71 15.07
C ARG A 131 10.61 -30.01 13.58
N ILE A 132 9.93 -29.13 12.89
CA ILE A 132 9.70 -29.20 11.45
C ILE A 132 10.01 -27.86 10.80
N TYR A 133 10.38 -27.91 9.53
CA TYR A 133 10.67 -26.72 8.74
C TYR A 133 9.71 -26.63 7.56
N LEU A 134 9.01 -25.51 7.43
CA LEU A 134 8.11 -25.24 6.31
C LEU A 134 8.64 -24.12 5.42
N SER A 135 8.37 -24.23 4.13
CA SER A 135 8.57 -23.17 3.15
C SER A 135 7.22 -22.57 2.79
N PHE A 136 7.08 -21.26 3.03
CA PHE A 136 5.89 -20.48 2.65
C PHE A 136 6.13 -19.79 1.30
N SER A 137 5.07 -19.54 0.54
CA SER A 137 5.17 -18.83 -0.75
C SER A 137 5.61 -17.37 -0.58
N ASN A 138 5.15 -16.72 0.50
CA ASN A 138 5.62 -15.39 0.88
C ASN A 138 6.81 -15.52 1.84
N THR A 139 7.99 -15.11 1.38
CA THR A 139 9.25 -15.18 2.12
C THR A 139 9.28 -14.26 3.35
N ASN A 140 8.39 -13.25 3.42
CA ASN A 140 8.27 -12.39 4.60
C ASN A 140 7.65 -13.11 5.81
N ILE A 141 6.90 -14.19 5.59
CA ILE A 141 6.33 -14.98 6.69
C ILE A 141 7.45 -15.66 7.48
N GLY A 142 7.41 -15.54 8.81
CA GLY A 142 8.38 -16.18 9.70
C GLY A 142 9.74 -15.48 9.77
N HIS A 143 9.82 -14.19 9.41
CA HIS A 143 11.05 -13.42 9.46
C HIS A 143 11.63 -13.35 10.88
N SER A 144 10.79 -13.00 11.85
CA SER A 144 11.18 -12.94 13.27
C SER A 144 11.46 -14.33 13.84
N ASN A 145 10.69 -15.34 13.43
CA ASN A 145 10.95 -16.74 13.77
C ASN A 145 12.37 -17.17 13.38
N ARG A 146 12.80 -16.88 12.15
CA ARG A 146 14.13 -17.24 11.66
C ARG A 146 15.26 -16.58 12.44
N ALA A 147 15.10 -15.30 12.77
CA ALA A 147 16.07 -14.58 13.59
C ALA A 147 16.18 -15.20 14.99
N THR A 148 15.04 -15.49 15.62
CA THR A 148 14.95 -16.05 16.97
C THR A 148 15.59 -17.44 17.07
N TYR A 149 15.37 -18.29 16.08
CA TYR A 149 15.81 -19.69 16.11
C TYR A 149 17.09 -19.97 15.33
N THR A 150 17.92 -18.93 15.07
CA THR A 150 19.14 -19.00 14.24
C THR A 150 20.04 -20.21 14.57
N ASN A 151 20.25 -20.52 15.85
CA ASN A 151 21.09 -21.65 16.27
C ASN A 151 20.55 -23.01 15.81
N PHE A 152 19.23 -23.19 15.77
CA PHE A 152 18.61 -24.42 15.28
C PHE A 152 18.80 -24.57 13.77
N PHE A 153 18.70 -23.49 12.99
CA PHE A 153 18.97 -23.54 11.54
C PHE A 153 20.39 -24.01 11.24
N ILE A 154 21.37 -23.57 12.03
CA ILE A 154 22.77 -24.00 11.90
C ILE A 154 22.91 -25.48 12.30
N LYS A 155 22.43 -25.84 13.49
CA LYS A 155 22.53 -27.21 14.04
C LYS A 155 21.87 -28.24 13.13
N ASP A 156 20.67 -27.92 12.66
CA ASP A 156 19.85 -28.82 11.88
C ASP A 156 20.20 -28.78 10.38
N LYS A 157 21.15 -27.93 9.96
CA LYS A 157 21.51 -27.69 8.55
C LYS A 157 20.24 -27.43 7.71
N ALA A 158 19.43 -26.48 8.15
CA ALA A 158 18.18 -26.10 7.49
C ALA A 158 18.37 -24.83 6.66
N ASN A 159 17.61 -24.70 5.57
CA ASN A 159 17.65 -23.50 4.73
C ASN A 159 17.09 -22.30 5.54
N ARG A 160 17.78 -21.16 5.46
CA ARG A 160 17.43 -19.91 6.13
C ARG A 160 16.21 -19.20 5.55
N GLU A 161 15.58 -19.70 4.50
CA GLU A 161 14.29 -19.18 4.03
C GLU A 161 13.10 -19.96 4.61
N TRP A 162 13.35 -21.07 5.28
CA TRP A 162 12.30 -21.87 5.90
C TRP A 162 11.94 -21.33 7.28
N VAL A 163 10.77 -21.72 7.77
CA VAL A 163 10.25 -21.36 9.09
C VAL A 163 10.27 -22.60 9.97
N MET A 164 10.82 -22.47 11.16
CA MET A 164 10.89 -23.57 12.13
C MET A 164 9.64 -23.55 13.02
N LEU A 165 8.96 -24.69 13.13
CA LEU A 165 7.85 -24.88 14.06
C LEU A 165 8.15 -26.03 15.02
N GLU A 166 7.75 -25.84 16.27
CA GLU A 166 7.70 -26.88 17.31
C GLU A 166 6.26 -27.21 17.67
N ARG A 167 6.09 -28.26 18.50
CA ARG A 167 4.76 -28.61 19.05
C ARG A 167 4.33 -27.55 20.06
N ILE A 168 3.10 -27.06 19.93
CA ILE A 168 2.50 -26.16 20.92
C ILE A 168 1.59 -26.95 21.87
N VAL A 169 1.29 -26.36 23.03
CA VAL A 169 0.36 -26.92 24.01
C VAL A 169 -0.91 -26.09 24.05
N LYS A 170 -2.07 -26.74 23.99
CA LYS A 170 -3.38 -26.11 24.23
C LYS A 170 -4.14 -26.90 25.28
N THR A 171 -4.81 -26.18 26.17
CA THR A 171 -5.56 -26.75 27.29
C THR A 171 -7.05 -26.55 27.05
N MET A 172 -7.84 -27.61 27.23
CA MET A 172 -9.27 -27.63 26.92
C MET A 172 -10.05 -28.60 27.79
N THR A 173 -11.35 -28.41 27.91
CA THR A 173 -12.24 -29.33 28.62
C THR A 173 -12.63 -30.52 27.74
N ILE A 174 -12.87 -31.67 28.38
CA ILE A 174 -13.28 -32.91 27.66
C ILE A 174 -14.63 -32.72 26.96
N SER A 175 -15.56 -32.04 27.61
CA SER A 175 -16.88 -31.73 27.10
C SER A 175 -17.35 -30.40 27.69
N LYS A 176 -18.38 -29.80 27.07
CA LYS A 176 -18.97 -28.56 27.55
C LYS A 176 -19.52 -28.80 28.97
N GLY A 177 -19.01 -28.04 29.95
CA GLY A 177 -19.39 -28.17 31.36
C GLY A 177 -18.59 -29.22 32.16
N SER A 178 -17.61 -29.90 31.56
CA SER A 178 -16.71 -30.79 32.31
C SER A 178 -15.72 -29.99 33.15
N THR A 179 -15.51 -30.40 34.40
CA THR A 179 -14.44 -29.89 35.27
C THR A 179 -13.08 -30.49 34.93
N LYS A 180 -13.04 -31.56 34.11
CA LYS A 180 -11.81 -32.23 33.72
C LYS A 180 -11.18 -31.52 32.53
N VAL A 181 -9.88 -31.23 32.65
CA VAL A 181 -9.10 -30.43 31.72
C VAL A 181 -7.95 -31.26 31.16
N ILE A 182 -7.78 -31.25 29.84
CA ILE A 182 -6.73 -31.95 29.10
C ILE A 182 -5.88 -30.92 28.36
N SER A 183 -4.56 -31.05 28.48
CA SER A 183 -3.58 -30.33 27.68
C SER A 183 -3.08 -31.22 26.55
N ARG A 184 -3.30 -30.80 25.30
CA ARG A 184 -2.80 -31.47 24.10
C ARG A 184 -1.54 -30.78 23.60
N LYS A 185 -0.47 -31.54 23.37
CA LYS A 185 0.79 -31.08 22.75
C LYS A 185 0.96 -31.67 21.34
N GLN A 186 0.92 -30.82 20.31
CA GLN A 186 1.04 -31.23 18.90
C GLN A 186 1.49 -30.05 18.01
N PHE A 187 1.96 -30.33 16.80
CA PHE A 187 2.13 -29.32 15.76
C PHE A 187 0.77 -28.74 15.31
N PRO A 188 0.61 -27.41 15.23
CA PRO A 188 -0.65 -26.76 14.85
C PRO A 188 -0.83 -26.75 13.32
N LEU A 189 -0.84 -27.94 12.71
CA LEU A 189 -0.91 -28.10 11.25
C LEU A 189 -1.94 -29.14 10.85
N THR A 190 -2.61 -28.89 9.73
CA THR A 190 -3.47 -29.85 9.02
C THR A 190 -3.02 -29.96 7.56
N PRO A 191 -3.15 -31.13 6.92
CA PRO A 191 -2.92 -31.24 5.47
C PRO A 191 -3.75 -30.23 4.69
N ALA A 192 -3.17 -29.68 3.63
CA ALA A 192 -3.75 -28.59 2.85
C ALA A 192 -3.59 -28.77 1.33
N GLN A 193 -3.27 -29.98 0.86
CA GLN A 193 -3.33 -30.28 -0.57
C GLN A 193 -4.75 -30.12 -1.12
N ALA A 194 -5.75 -30.36 -0.27
CA ALA A 194 -7.11 -29.89 -0.46
C ALA A 194 -7.55 -28.98 0.68
N ILE A 195 -8.40 -28.00 0.34
CA ILE A 195 -9.09 -27.10 1.27
C ILE A 195 -10.54 -26.90 0.85
N THR A 196 -11.37 -26.41 1.77
CA THR A 196 -12.76 -26.07 1.45
C THR A 196 -12.83 -24.73 0.74
N SER A 197 -13.85 -24.54 -0.10
CA SER A 197 -14.11 -23.24 -0.77
C SER A 197 -14.21 -22.08 0.23
N TYR A 198 -14.78 -22.29 1.43
CA TYR A 198 -14.78 -21.30 2.51
C TYR A 198 -13.37 -20.93 2.98
N LYS A 199 -12.49 -21.90 3.21
CA LYS A 199 -11.10 -21.65 3.67
C LYS A 199 -10.21 -21.07 2.58
N SER A 200 -10.54 -21.29 1.32
CA SER A 200 -9.83 -20.67 0.19
C SER A 200 -10.11 -19.17 0.08
N GLN A 201 -11.12 -18.64 0.77
CA GLN A 201 -11.48 -17.24 0.69
C GLN A 201 -10.30 -16.36 1.12
N SER A 202 -10.02 -15.28 0.36
CA SER A 202 -8.91 -14.31 0.55
C SER A 202 -7.51 -14.74 0.14
N SER A 203 -7.30 -15.99 -0.30
CA SER A 203 -6.00 -16.46 -0.79
C SER A 203 -5.88 -16.46 -2.31
N THR A 204 -4.65 -16.35 -2.82
CA THR A 204 -4.31 -16.57 -4.23
C THR A 204 -3.30 -17.71 -4.33
N TYR A 205 -3.55 -18.65 -5.23
CA TYR A 205 -2.74 -19.83 -5.44
C TYR A 205 -2.16 -19.82 -6.85
N GLU A 206 -1.04 -20.52 -7.03
CA GLU A 206 -0.41 -20.63 -8.33
C GLU A 206 -1.26 -21.49 -9.27
N LYS A 207 -1.62 -22.71 -8.85
CA LYS A 207 -2.50 -23.63 -9.57
C LYS A 207 -3.58 -24.16 -8.64
N ILE A 208 -4.78 -24.36 -9.19
CA ILE A 208 -5.89 -24.97 -8.45
C ILE A 208 -6.59 -26.06 -9.26
N ILE A 209 -7.11 -27.04 -8.55
CA ILE A 209 -8.07 -28.02 -9.06
C ILE A 209 -9.36 -27.88 -8.27
N VAL A 210 -10.48 -27.66 -8.95
CA VAL A 210 -11.77 -27.46 -8.30
C VAL A 210 -12.65 -28.68 -8.50
N PHE A 211 -13.24 -29.16 -7.41
CA PHE A 211 -14.29 -30.18 -7.41
C PHE A 211 -15.65 -29.47 -7.33
N PRO A 212 -16.34 -29.23 -8.46
CA PRO A 212 -17.51 -28.35 -8.50
C PRO A 212 -18.77 -29.00 -7.90
N GLU A 213 -18.72 -30.28 -7.55
CA GLU A 213 -19.85 -31.01 -6.99
C GLU A 213 -20.41 -30.31 -5.75
N LYS A 214 -21.74 -30.13 -5.69
CA LYS A 214 -22.47 -29.47 -4.60
C LYS A 214 -22.11 -28.00 -4.35
N MET A 215 -21.28 -27.37 -5.18
CA MET A 215 -20.96 -25.95 -5.04
C MET A 215 -22.10 -25.08 -5.59
N THR A 216 -22.51 -24.08 -4.80
CA THR A 216 -23.42 -23.02 -5.26
C THR A 216 -22.66 -21.99 -6.12
N ARG A 217 -23.38 -21.07 -6.79
CA ARG A 217 -22.77 -19.95 -7.54
C ARG A 217 -21.70 -19.21 -6.73
N ARG A 218 -21.98 -18.95 -5.44
CA ARG A 218 -21.04 -18.26 -4.53
C ARG A 218 -19.77 -19.07 -4.33
N HIS A 219 -19.88 -20.37 -4.09
CA HIS A 219 -18.71 -21.24 -3.89
C HIS A 219 -17.88 -21.42 -5.16
N LEU A 220 -18.53 -21.53 -6.32
CA LEU A 220 -17.84 -21.56 -7.61
C LEU A 220 -17.08 -20.25 -7.86
N TYR A 221 -17.72 -19.10 -7.63
CA TYR A 221 -17.07 -17.79 -7.74
C TYR A 221 -15.85 -17.67 -6.82
N THR A 222 -16.02 -18.01 -5.54
CA THR A 222 -14.92 -17.97 -4.56
C THR A 222 -13.78 -18.88 -4.97
N SER A 223 -14.07 -20.09 -5.48
CA SER A 223 -13.04 -21.07 -5.85
C SER A 223 -12.32 -20.70 -7.14
N PHE A 224 -13.05 -20.25 -8.17
CA PHE A 224 -12.46 -19.91 -9.47
C PHE A 224 -11.65 -18.63 -9.45
N SER A 225 -11.94 -17.72 -8.53
CA SER A 225 -11.21 -16.46 -8.33
C SER A 225 -9.96 -16.60 -7.46
N ARG A 226 -9.45 -17.83 -7.23
CA ARG A 226 -8.22 -18.08 -6.45
C ARG A 226 -6.95 -18.20 -7.30
N VAL A 227 -7.05 -18.10 -8.62
CA VAL A 227 -5.88 -18.13 -9.52
C VAL A 227 -5.84 -16.87 -10.38
N PRO A 228 -4.63 -16.40 -10.73
CA PRO A 228 -4.47 -15.17 -11.50
C PRO A 228 -4.83 -15.32 -12.99
N SER A 229 -4.91 -16.56 -13.49
CA SER A 229 -5.10 -16.83 -14.92
C SER A 229 -5.86 -18.15 -15.14
N LEU A 230 -6.65 -18.19 -16.20
CA LEU A 230 -7.53 -19.32 -16.51
C LEU A 230 -6.75 -20.61 -16.80
N ASN A 231 -5.56 -20.52 -17.38
CA ASN A 231 -4.70 -21.67 -17.70
C ASN A 231 -4.15 -22.40 -16.46
N LYS A 232 -4.23 -21.78 -15.28
CA LYS A 232 -3.85 -22.37 -13.99
C LYS A 232 -5.05 -22.92 -13.19
N LEU A 233 -6.25 -22.85 -13.77
CA LEU A 233 -7.47 -23.43 -13.23
C LEU A 233 -7.75 -24.78 -13.90
N PHE A 234 -8.02 -25.80 -13.08
CA PHE A 234 -8.44 -27.13 -13.52
C PHE A 234 -9.74 -27.52 -12.81
N ILE A 235 -10.59 -28.30 -13.47
CA ILE A 235 -11.86 -28.77 -12.92
C ILE A 235 -11.86 -30.29 -12.96
N SER A 236 -11.98 -30.94 -11.79
CA SER A 236 -12.13 -32.40 -11.69
C SER A 236 -13.61 -32.75 -11.72
N GLY A 237 -14.03 -33.47 -12.77
CA GLY A 237 -15.43 -33.75 -13.07
C GLY A 237 -16.09 -32.71 -13.99
N ILE A 238 -17.41 -32.74 -14.06
CA ILE A 238 -18.20 -31.98 -15.03
C ILE A 238 -18.60 -30.61 -14.45
N TYR A 239 -18.26 -29.54 -15.15
CA TYR A 239 -18.71 -28.20 -14.81
C TYR A 239 -20.13 -27.94 -15.36
N LYS A 240 -21.08 -27.86 -14.44
CA LYS A 240 -22.44 -27.38 -14.73
C LYS A 240 -22.54 -25.91 -14.34
N PRO A 241 -22.70 -24.98 -15.31
CA PRO A 241 -22.84 -23.57 -14.98
C PRO A 241 -24.06 -23.36 -14.09
N PRO A 242 -23.96 -22.54 -13.02
CA PRO A 242 -25.13 -22.21 -12.22
C PRO A 242 -26.14 -21.45 -13.10
N PRO A 243 -27.45 -21.51 -12.78
CA PRO A 243 -28.46 -20.70 -13.47
C PRO A 243 -28.05 -19.22 -13.49
N PRO A 244 -28.52 -18.41 -14.45
CA PRO A 244 -28.29 -16.97 -14.43
C PRO A 244 -28.87 -16.32 -13.15
N PRO A 245 -28.31 -15.18 -12.69
CA PRO A 245 -28.91 -14.39 -11.61
C PRO A 245 -30.36 -14.02 -11.95
N THR A 246 -31.24 -14.06 -10.96
CA THR A 246 -32.61 -13.56 -11.11
C THR A 246 -32.60 -12.03 -11.05
N GLN A 247 -33.67 -11.39 -11.53
CA GLN A 247 -33.84 -9.94 -11.44
C GLN A 247 -33.87 -9.38 -10.01
N PHE A 248 -34.05 -10.25 -9.01
CA PHE A 248 -34.07 -9.92 -7.58
C PHE A 248 -32.80 -10.40 -6.84
N ASP A 249 -31.72 -10.71 -7.56
CA ASP A 249 -30.45 -11.07 -6.92
C ASP A 249 -29.86 -9.81 -6.27
N ILE A 250 -29.95 -9.75 -4.94
CA ILE A 250 -29.44 -8.66 -4.10
C ILE A 250 -28.01 -8.28 -4.48
N SER A 251 -27.17 -9.24 -4.88
CA SER A 251 -25.78 -8.99 -5.26
C SER A 251 -25.69 -8.13 -6.53
N GLN A 252 -26.55 -8.39 -7.52
CA GLN A 252 -26.60 -7.62 -8.76
C GLN A 252 -27.13 -6.20 -8.52
N ASP A 253 -28.16 -6.07 -7.70
CA ASP A 253 -28.72 -4.77 -7.33
C ASP A 253 -27.70 -3.92 -6.57
N VAL A 254 -26.97 -4.51 -5.61
CA VAL A 254 -25.90 -3.82 -4.88
C VAL A 254 -24.77 -3.42 -5.82
N ILE A 255 -24.31 -4.30 -6.71
CA ILE A 255 -23.26 -3.98 -7.70
C ILE A 255 -23.72 -2.85 -8.62
N LYS A 256 -24.98 -2.88 -9.08
CA LYS A 256 -25.56 -1.84 -9.93
C LYS A 256 -25.59 -0.50 -9.19
N LYS A 257 -26.16 -0.47 -7.98
CA LYS A 257 -26.19 0.74 -7.12
C LYS A 257 -24.80 1.28 -6.80
N MET A 258 -23.82 0.42 -6.52
CA MET A 258 -22.42 0.84 -6.31
C MET A 258 -21.81 1.48 -7.55
N LYS A 259 -22.21 1.04 -8.74
CA LYS A 259 -21.71 1.59 -10.01
C LYS A 259 -22.43 2.88 -10.43
N THR A 260 -23.71 3.05 -10.09
CA THR A 260 -24.53 4.18 -10.56
C THR A 260 -24.72 5.25 -9.49
N ASP A 261 -25.19 4.88 -8.31
CA ASP A 261 -25.76 5.81 -7.33
C ASP A 261 -24.77 6.11 -6.20
N ASN A 262 -23.87 5.18 -5.92
CA ASN A 262 -22.88 5.24 -4.84
C ASN A 262 -21.45 5.14 -5.36
N SER A 263 -21.19 5.59 -6.60
CA SER A 263 -19.83 5.68 -7.10
C SER A 263 -19.06 6.68 -6.23
N LEU A 264 -17.97 6.24 -5.61
CA LEU A 264 -17.08 7.13 -4.88
C LEU A 264 -16.57 8.20 -5.85
N GLN A 265 -16.95 9.46 -5.62
CA GLN A 265 -16.25 10.57 -6.25
C GLN A 265 -14.87 10.65 -5.61
N PHE A 266 -13.84 10.51 -6.43
CA PHE A 266 -12.47 10.63 -5.97
C PHE A 266 -12.28 12.09 -5.52
N ASN A 267 -12.18 12.35 -4.21
CA ASN A 267 -12.00 13.71 -3.66
C ASN A 267 -10.65 14.36 -4.05
N ILE A 268 -9.81 13.65 -4.79
CA ILE A 268 -8.59 14.22 -5.39
C ILE A 268 -8.98 14.79 -6.75
N ASN A 269 -9.35 16.07 -6.77
CA ASN A 269 -9.47 16.84 -8.00
C ASN A 269 -8.07 17.08 -8.56
N PHE A 270 -7.67 16.27 -9.55
CA PHE A 270 -6.45 16.59 -10.29
C PHE A 270 -6.71 17.84 -11.14
N PRO A 271 -5.85 18.87 -11.07
CA PRO A 271 -6.02 20.07 -11.88
C PRO A 271 -6.10 19.80 -13.39
N SER A 272 -5.57 18.67 -13.85
CA SER A 272 -5.73 18.15 -15.22
C SER A 272 -7.18 17.87 -15.64
N TYR A 273 -8.14 17.81 -14.71
CA TYR A 273 -9.57 17.70 -15.01
C TYR A 273 -10.27 19.06 -15.15
N LYS A 274 -9.59 20.17 -14.85
CA LYS A 274 -10.15 21.51 -15.04
C LYS A 274 -9.98 21.96 -16.49
N THR A 275 -10.99 22.65 -17.02
CA THR A 275 -11.01 23.22 -18.37
C THR A 275 -10.32 24.59 -18.46
N LYS A 276 -10.04 25.24 -17.33
CA LYS A 276 -9.41 26.56 -17.26
C LYS A 276 -7.88 26.43 -17.20
N PRO A 277 -7.12 27.37 -17.81
CA PRO A 277 -5.67 27.46 -17.63
C PRO A 277 -5.32 27.68 -16.16
N TYR A 278 -4.16 27.20 -15.74
CA TYR A 278 -3.69 27.39 -14.39
C TYR A 278 -2.17 27.48 -14.35
N GLY A 279 -1.66 28.12 -13.30
CA GLY A 279 -0.25 28.15 -12.95
C GLY A 279 0.02 27.36 -11.66
N VAL A 280 1.29 27.08 -11.41
CA VAL A 280 1.74 26.40 -10.19
C VAL A 280 2.91 27.17 -9.62
N PHE A 281 2.82 27.53 -8.34
CA PHE A 281 3.94 27.94 -7.52
C PHE A 281 4.34 26.82 -6.57
N HIS A 282 5.63 26.52 -6.46
CA HIS A 282 6.10 25.53 -5.50
C HIS A 282 7.49 25.87 -4.95
N ASN A 283 7.60 26.06 -3.63
CA ASN A 283 8.89 25.92 -2.96
C ASN A 283 9.25 24.42 -2.96
N ILE A 284 10.07 24.02 -3.92
CA ILE A 284 10.33 22.60 -4.22
C ILE A 284 11.55 22.05 -3.47
N ARG A 285 12.20 22.88 -2.64
CA ARG A 285 13.48 22.62 -1.95
C ARG A 285 14.67 22.38 -2.87
N SER A 286 14.53 21.63 -3.96
CA SER A 286 15.59 21.37 -4.94
C SER A 286 14.98 20.91 -6.25
N LEU A 287 14.77 21.83 -7.19
CA LEU A 287 14.22 21.47 -8.50
C LEU A 287 15.16 20.53 -9.25
N ASN A 288 16.48 20.72 -9.09
CA ASN A 288 17.48 19.84 -9.67
C ASN A 288 17.30 18.37 -9.24
N LEU A 289 16.99 18.12 -7.95
CA LEU A 289 16.80 16.77 -7.44
C LEU A 289 15.49 16.13 -7.95
N TYR A 290 14.44 16.94 -8.13
CA TYR A 290 13.08 16.46 -8.42
C TYR A 290 12.62 16.72 -9.86
N LEU A 291 13.53 17.05 -10.76
CA LEU A 291 13.19 17.40 -12.15
C LEU A 291 12.43 16.28 -12.86
N SER A 292 12.83 15.01 -12.66
CA SER A 292 12.12 13.85 -13.24
C SER A 292 10.67 13.74 -12.75
N TYR A 293 10.43 14.02 -11.46
CA TYR A 293 9.09 14.04 -10.89
C TYR A 293 8.25 15.13 -11.53
N VAL A 294 8.78 16.36 -11.60
CA VAL A 294 8.10 17.51 -12.21
C VAL A 294 7.71 17.22 -13.65
N ILE A 295 8.62 16.65 -14.45
CA ILE A 295 8.36 16.32 -15.87
C ILE A 295 7.24 15.28 -16.02
N SER A 296 7.22 14.26 -15.15
CA SER A 296 6.26 13.16 -15.26
C SER A 296 4.89 13.46 -14.66
N HIS A 297 4.81 14.41 -13.73
CA HIS A 297 3.61 14.58 -12.91
C HIS A 297 2.56 15.50 -13.57
N PRO A 298 1.29 15.06 -13.71
CA PRO A 298 0.25 15.79 -14.45
C PRO A 298 -0.04 17.21 -13.96
N LEU A 299 0.16 17.50 -12.67
CA LEU A 299 0.01 18.85 -12.11
C LEU A 299 0.91 19.85 -12.83
N TYR A 300 2.20 19.54 -12.97
CA TYR A 300 3.17 20.48 -13.53
C TYR A 300 3.14 20.44 -15.06
N ASN A 301 3.10 19.24 -15.65
CA ASN A 301 3.17 19.07 -17.10
C ASN A 301 2.01 19.73 -17.86
N ASN A 302 0.85 19.93 -17.22
CA ASN A 302 -0.30 20.58 -17.83
C ASN A 302 -0.44 22.08 -17.49
N ALA A 303 0.35 22.62 -16.56
CA ALA A 303 0.25 24.02 -16.13
C ALA A 303 0.78 24.99 -17.19
N GLU A 304 0.16 26.14 -17.41
CA GLU A 304 0.65 27.14 -18.37
C GLU A 304 1.92 27.83 -17.89
N ILE A 305 2.03 28.05 -16.58
CA ILE A 305 3.14 28.74 -15.92
C ILE A 305 3.57 27.92 -14.70
N LEU A 306 4.86 27.67 -14.58
CA LEU A 306 5.49 27.01 -13.44
C LEU A 306 6.45 28.00 -12.78
N ILE A 307 6.29 28.21 -11.47
CA ILE A 307 7.12 29.10 -10.67
C ILE A 307 7.70 28.26 -9.53
N PHE A 308 9.01 28.14 -9.48
CA PHE A 308 9.69 27.37 -8.45
C PHE A 308 10.50 28.29 -7.54
N ALA A 309 10.42 28.04 -6.23
CA ALA A 309 11.29 28.60 -5.21
C ALA A 309 12.20 27.51 -4.62
N GLU A 310 13.35 27.91 -4.09
CA GLU A 310 14.45 27.01 -3.70
C GLU A 310 14.83 26.03 -4.82
N THR A 311 15.07 26.55 -6.03
CA THR A 311 15.50 25.70 -7.17
C THR A 311 16.86 25.06 -6.92
N ARG A 312 17.73 25.73 -6.14
CA ARG A 312 19.12 25.35 -5.85
C ARG A 312 19.98 25.12 -7.08
N PHE A 313 19.67 25.85 -8.15
CA PHE A 313 20.45 25.86 -9.38
C PHE A 313 21.78 26.56 -9.19
N GLN A 314 22.81 26.09 -9.89
CA GLN A 314 24.09 26.77 -9.98
C GLN A 314 24.20 27.51 -11.31
N THR A 315 24.96 28.61 -11.26
CA THR A 315 25.25 29.40 -12.46
C THR A 315 25.95 28.53 -13.51
N GLY A 316 25.44 28.52 -14.74
CA GLY A 316 25.98 27.74 -15.86
C GLY A 316 25.34 26.37 -16.07
N GLU A 317 24.48 25.90 -15.16
CA GLU A 317 23.73 24.66 -15.37
C GLU A 317 22.53 24.88 -16.29
N THR A 318 22.14 23.87 -17.05
CA THR A 318 20.91 23.89 -17.86
C THR A 318 19.90 22.89 -17.30
N HIS A 319 18.71 23.38 -16.93
CA HIS A 319 17.62 22.56 -16.44
C HIS A 319 16.40 22.77 -17.33
N ASN A 320 16.20 21.85 -18.26
CA ASN A 320 15.14 21.93 -19.26
C ASN A 320 13.93 21.11 -18.81
N ILE A 321 12.75 21.71 -18.89
CA ILE A 321 11.46 21.02 -18.75
C ILE A 321 10.88 20.92 -20.16
N PRO A 322 10.59 19.70 -20.68
CA PRO A 322 10.07 19.53 -22.03
C PRO A 322 8.80 20.35 -22.27
N ASN A 323 8.71 21.02 -23.43
CA ASN A 323 7.62 21.93 -23.82
C ASN A 323 7.53 23.24 -23.02
N TYR A 324 8.52 23.55 -22.18
CA TYR A 324 8.59 24.82 -21.45
C TYR A 324 9.85 25.63 -21.78
N ILE A 325 9.72 26.95 -21.69
CA ILE A 325 10.81 27.92 -21.82
C ILE A 325 11.00 28.61 -20.46
N CYS A 326 12.25 28.68 -20.01
CA CYS A 326 12.61 29.43 -18.81
C CYS A 326 12.69 30.94 -19.14
N ILE A 327 11.85 31.76 -18.49
CA ILE A 327 11.79 33.22 -18.71
C ILE A 327 12.37 34.05 -17.55
N HIS A 328 12.53 33.43 -16.39
CA HIS A 328 13.21 34.02 -15.22
C HIS A 328 14.03 32.95 -14.53
N ARG A 329 15.22 33.32 -14.08
CA ARG A 329 16.10 32.43 -13.33
C ARG A 329 17.01 33.23 -12.41
N ASN A 330 17.01 32.86 -11.14
CA ASN A 330 17.92 33.39 -10.13
C ASN A 330 18.63 32.21 -9.46
N ASP A 331 19.95 32.16 -9.64
CA ASP A 331 20.78 31.00 -9.29
C ASP A 331 21.65 31.27 -8.04
N CYS A 332 22.10 30.20 -7.39
CA CYS A 332 23.14 30.31 -6.37
C CYS A 332 24.45 30.81 -6.99
N PHE A 333 25.01 31.89 -6.44
CA PHE A 333 26.31 32.47 -6.84
C PHE A 333 27.53 31.68 -6.31
N GLN A 334 27.34 30.84 -5.28
CA GLN A 334 28.44 30.09 -4.64
C GLN A 334 28.46 28.62 -5.07
N GLN A 335 29.62 27.96 -4.95
CA GLN A 335 29.76 26.51 -5.21
C GLN A 335 28.86 25.64 -4.31
N ASN A 336 28.34 26.17 -3.21
CA ASN A 336 27.44 25.45 -2.32
C ASN A 336 25.96 25.76 -2.64
N ARG A 337 25.24 24.71 -3.04
CA ARG A 337 23.77 24.73 -3.16
C ARG A 337 23.15 24.89 -1.78
N HIS A 338 22.33 25.91 -1.60
CA HIS A 338 21.61 26.19 -0.36
C HIS A 338 20.16 26.55 -0.70
N ALA A 339 19.31 26.75 0.33
CA ALA A 339 17.89 27.11 0.20
C ALA A 339 17.70 28.50 -0.44
N TYR A 340 17.95 28.58 -1.74
CA TYR A 340 17.93 29.79 -2.56
C TYR A 340 17.57 29.45 -4.01
N GLY A 341 17.15 30.48 -4.72
CA GLY A 341 16.94 30.47 -6.16
C GLY A 341 15.48 30.39 -6.53
N THR A 342 15.16 30.99 -7.67
CA THR A 342 13.84 30.94 -8.27
C THR A 342 13.97 30.65 -9.76
N ALA A 343 12.95 30.01 -10.34
CA ALA A 343 12.87 29.85 -11.78
C ALA A 343 11.41 29.90 -12.23
N VAL A 344 11.16 30.60 -13.34
CA VAL A 344 9.86 30.66 -13.97
C VAL A 344 9.95 30.03 -15.34
N TYR A 345 9.09 29.05 -15.58
CA TYR A 345 8.93 28.35 -16.85
C TYR A 345 7.52 28.59 -17.38
N ILE A 346 7.40 28.81 -18.68
CA ILE A 346 6.12 28.94 -19.38
C ILE A 346 6.03 27.89 -20.47
N LYS A 347 4.84 27.43 -20.82
CA LYS A 347 4.70 26.59 -22.01
C LYS A 347 5.23 27.32 -23.24
N GLU A 348 5.92 26.60 -24.12
CA GLU A 348 6.49 27.14 -25.36
C GLU A 348 5.42 27.79 -26.26
N THR A 349 4.19 27.28 -26.21
CA THR A 349 3.03 27.86 -26.92
C THR A 349 2.67 29.27 -26.46
N LEU A 350 3.09 29.69 -25.26
CA LEU A 350 2.80 31.01 -24.70
C LEU A 350 3.95 32.02 -24.85
N LYS A 351 5.01 31.67 -25.57
CA LYS A 351 6.23 32.48 -25.69
C LYS A 351 5.99 33.93 -26.14
N LEU A 352 4.95 34.18 -26.94
CA LEU A 352 4.60 35.52 -27.43
C LEU A 352 3.63 36.27 -26.51
N ASP A 353 2.93 35.57 -25.62
CA ASP A 353 1.87 36.12 -24.76
C ASP A 353 2.34 36.40 -23.32
N VAL A 354 3.40 35.71 -22.87
CA VAL A 354 3.94 35.82 -21.51
C VAL A 354 5.34 36.40 -21.52
N SER A 355 5.59 37.39 -20.66
CA SER A 355 6.91 37.95 -20.42
C SER A 355 7.13 38.32 -18.96
N ILE A 356 8.38 38.42 -18.54
CA ILE A 356 8.75 39.09 -17.28
C ILE A 356 8.75 40.59 -17.52
N ASP A 357 7.92 41.35 -16.79
CA ASP A 357 7.85 42.81 -16.89
C ASP A 357 8.87 43.50 -15.97
N CYS A 358 9.03 42.97 -14.75
CA CYS A 358 10.04 43.46 -13.81
C CYS A 358 10.48 42.39 -12.82
N THR A 359 11.69 42.54 -12.29
CA THR A 359 12.26 41.72 -11.22
C THR A 359 12.98 42.59 -10.21
N TYR A 360 12.91 42.22 -8.94
CA TYR A 360 13.67 42.79 -7.85
C TYR A 360 14.32 41.67 -7.04
N VAL A 361 15.65 41.70 -6.94
CA VAL A 361 16.43 40.73 -6.16
C VAL A 361 17.32 41.50 -5.21
N ASP A 362 17.33 41.12 -3.94
CA ASP A 362 18.21 41.71 -2.94
C ASP A 362 18.72 40.64 -1.96
N ASN A 363 20.03 40.64 -1.74
CA ASN A 363 20.75 39.64 -0.98
C ASN A 363 21.58 40.32 0.13
N ILE A 364 21.22 40.08 1.39
CA ILE A 364 21.91 40.60 2.58
C ILE A 364 22.91 39.55 3.05
N HIS A 365 24.19 39.90 3.01
CA HIS A 365 25.29 39.04 3.42
C HIS A 365 25.83 39.41 4.80
N SER A 366 26.36 38.41 5.52
CA SER A 366 27.17 38.60 6.72
C SER A 366 28.47 37.84 6.53
N GLY A 367 29.54 38.56 6.20
CA GLY A 367 30.75 37.94 5.66
C GLY A 367 30.46 37.22 4.34
N ASN A 368 30.90 35.97 4.22
CA ASN A 368 30.69 35.14 3.03
C ASN A 368 29.35 34.37 3.04
N SER A 369 28.53 34.52 4.08
CA SER A 369 27.26 33.78 4.21
C SER A 369 26.06 34.64 3.85
N LEU A 370 25.14 34.10 3.03
CA LEU A 370 23.86 34.72 2.75
C LEU A 370 22.97 34.66 4.00
N LYS A 371 22.62 35.82 4.56
CA LYS A 371 21.85 35.92 5.82
C LYS A 371 20.36 36.07 5.57
N ALA A 372 20.00 36.87 4.58
CA ALA A 372 18.62 37.09 4.17
C ALA A 372 18.58 37.47 2.69
N PHE A 373 17.50 37.13 2.02
CA PHE A 373 17.24 37.49 0.64
C PHE A 373 15.77 37.70 0.37
N ILE A 374 15.50 38.35 -0.75
CA ILE A 374 14.20 38.41 -1.39
C ILE A 374 14.36 38.37 -2.92
N ASP A 375 13.42 37.69 -3.57
CA ASP A 375 13.26 37.67 -5.02
C ASP A 375 11.78 37.89 -5.33
N ILE A 376 11.48 38.94 -6.10
CA ILE A 376 10.12 39.26 -6.56
C ILE A 376 10.18 39.47 -8.06
N GLY A 377 9.25 38.89 -8.81
CA GLY A 377 9.09 39.20 -10.22
C GLY A 377 7.63 39.31 -10.63
N ALA A 378 7.36 40.12 -11.64
CA ALA A 378 6.04 40.28 -12.23
C ALA A 378 6.02 39.62 -13.60
N VAL A 379 5.27 38.53 -13.72
CA VAL A 379 4.97 37.87 -14.98
C VAL A 379 3.72 38.52 -15.57
N LYS A 380 3.86 39.11 -16.75
CA LYS A 380 2.75 39.69 -17.51
C LYS A 380 2.21 38.67 -18.50
N PHE A 381 0.91 38.45 -18.45
CA PHE A 381 0.17 37.60 -19.36
C PHE A 381 -1.11 38.29 -19.81
N LYS A 382 -1.10 38.84 -21.03
CA LYS A 382 -2.19 39.71 -21.53
C LYS A 382 -2.52 40.82 -20.51
N ASN A 383 -3.76 40.89 -20.01
CA ASN A 383 -4.19 41.85 -19.00
C ASN A 383 -4.02 41.37 -17.54
N THR A 384 -3.41 40.20 -17.34
CA THR A 384 -3.16 39.59 -16.03
C THR A 384 -1.69 39.74 -15.64
N ILE A 385 -1.46 40.16 -14.40
CA ILE A 385 -0.13 40.28 -13.79
C ILE A 385 -0.05 39.29 -12.63
N ILE A 386 0.94 38.40 -12.68
CA ILE A 386 1.24 37.45 -11.62
C ILE A 386 2.57 37.87 -11.00
N ILE A 387 2.51 38.46 -9.81
CA ILE A 387 3.68 38.74 -8.99
C ILE A 387 4.02 37.49 -8.20
N PHE A 388 5.17 36.87 -8.49
CA PHE A 388 5.72 35.82 -7.65
C PHE A 388 6.72 36.40 -6.65
N LEU A 389 6.86 35.76 -5.50
CA LEU A 389 7.87 36.12 -4.52
C LEU A 389 8.45 34.92 -3.77
N HIS A 390 9.70 35.06 -3.38
CA HIS A 390 10.39 34.17 -2.46
C HIS A 390 11.20 35.02 -1.49
N LYS A 391 10.72 35.12 -0.25
CA LYS A 391 11.33 35.93 0.80
C LYS A 391 11.87 35.01 1.89
N SER A 392 13.16 35.09 2.19
CA SER A 392 13.73 34.37 3.35
C SER A 392 13.10 34.81 4.69
N PRO A 393 13.10 33.96 5.74
CA PRO A 393 12.56 34.31 7.05
C PRO A 393 13.15 35.57 7.68
N ASN A 394 14.45 35.80 7.46
CA ASN A 394 15.22 36.88 8.09
C ASN A 394 15.21 38.20 7.31
N TYR A 395 14.52 38.27 6.17
CA TYR A 395 14.51 39.50 5.38
C TYR A 395 13.69 40.62 6.07
N PRO A 396 14.23 41.85 6.20
CA PRO A 396 13.57 42.92 6.94
C PRO A 396 12.18 43.27 6.39
N TYR A 397 11.17 43.22 7.27
CA TYR A 397 9.77 43.45 6.88
C TYR A 397 9.51 44.83 6.30
N ALA A 398 10.16 45.88 6.83
CA ALA A 398 9.99 47.25 6.33
C ALA A 398 10.47 47.39 4.88
N LYS A 399 11.64 46.81 4.55
CA LYS A 399 12.20 46.81 3.20
C LYS A 399 11.33 45.99 2.25
N PHE A 400 10.87 44.81 2.68
CA PHE A 400 9.93 43.99 1.93
C PHE A 400 8.64 44.76 1.58
N LYS A 401 8.02 45.41 2.57
CA LYS A 401 6.78 46.16 2.38
C LYS A 401 6.96 47.31 1.39
N GLN A 402 8.07 48.03 1.46
CA GLN A 402 8.37 49.13 0.54
C GLN A 402 8.50 48.63 -0.90
N VAL A 403 9.31 47.59 -1.14
CA VAL A 403 9.51 47.04 -2.48
C VAL A 403 8.19 46.51 -3.04
N LEU A 404 7.43 45.77 -2.23
CA LEU A 404 6.16 45.22 -2.66
C LEU A 404 5.15 46.32 -2.99
N MET A 405 5.14 47.42 -2.24
CA MET A 405 4.31 48.60 -2.53
C MET A 405 4.65 49.21 -3.89
N GLU A 406 5.94 49.41 -4.18
CA GLU A 406 6.41 49.97 -5.45
C GLU A 406 5.97 49.10 -6.64
N ILE A 407 6.09 47.78 -6.52
CA ILE A 407 5.70 46.84 -7.59
C ILE A 407 4.17 46.76 -7.72
N VAL A 408 3.42 46.59 -6.63
CA VAL A 408 1.96 46.46 -6.67
C VAL A 408 1.32 47.72 -7.28
N THR A 409 1.74 48.91 -6.83
CA THR A 409 1.17 50.20 -7.28
C THR A 409 1.31 50.40 -8.80
N ARG A 410 2.30 49.78 -9.44
CA ARG A 410 2.48 49.82 -10.91
C ARG A 410 1.33 49.14 -11.67
N TYR A 411 0.62 48.19 -11.06
CA TYR A 411 -0.34 47.33 -11.77
C TYR A 411 -1.79 47.45 -11.28
N THR A 412 -2.03 47.91 -10.04
CA THR A 412 -3.34 47.87 -9.38
C THR A 412 -4.48 48.55 -10.14
N SER A 413 -4.20 49.53 -11.00
CA SER A 413 -5.23 50.34 -11.68
C SER A 413 -5.82 49.71 -12.95
N ASN A 414 -5.06 48.86 -13.66
CA ASN A 414 -5.41 48.47 -15.04
C ASN A 414 -5.40 46.96 -15.29
N HIS A 415 -4.98 46.15 -14.32
CA HIS A 415 -4.74 44.72 -14.53
C HIS A 415 -5.47 43.86 -13.50
N THR A 416 -5.79 42.64 -13.93
CA THR A 416 -6.05 41.56 -12.97
C THR A 416 -4.73 41.20 -12.30
N LEU A 417 -4.61 41.41 -11.00
CA LEU A 417 -3.36 41.29 -10.26
C LEU A 417 -3.45 40.14 -9.27
N SER A 418 -2.45 39.26 -9.29
CA SER A 418 -2.27 38.22 -8.29
C SER A 418 -0.86 38.27 -7.71
N VAL A 419 -0.75 38.17 -6.39
CA VAL A 419 0.52 38.19 -5.66
C VAL A 419 0.64 36.91 -4.88
N LEU A 420 1.63 36.08 -5.22
CA LEU A 420 1.76 34.74 -4.68
C LEU A 420 3.19 34.33 -4.42
N GLY A 421 3.38 33.32 -3.57
CA GLY A 421 4.67 32.70 -3.34
C GLY A 421 4.98 32.50 -1.87
N ASP A 422 6.25 32.26 -1.53
CA ASP A 422 6.69 32.01 -0.17
C ASP A 422 7.05 33.32 0.53
N PHE A 423 6.11 33.81 1.35
CA PHE A 423 6.28 35.05 2.10
C PHE A 423 7.17 34.88 3.33
N ASN A 424 7.28 33.65 3.87
CA ASN A 424 7.78 33.39 5.22
C ASN A 424 7.18 34.39 6.25
N LEU A 425 5.88 34.66 6.17
CA LEU A 425 5.14 35.57 7.04
C LEU A 425 3.73 35.01 7.28
N ASN A 426 3.21 35.21 8.49
CA ASN A 426 1.82 34.89 8.79
C ASN A 426 0.87 35.85 8.03
N PRO A 427 -0.25 35.35 7.45
CA PRO A 427 -1.24 36.17 6.76
C PRO A 427 -1.68 37.39 7.55
N ALA A 428 -1.89 37.27 8.87
CA ALA A 428 -2.35 38.36 9.73
C ALA A 428 -1.42 39.59 9.71
N LYS A 429 -0.14 39.40 9.37
CA LYS A 429 0.85 40.49 9.30
C LYS A 429 0.82 41.23 7.96
N ILE A 430 0.55 40.53 6.86
CA ILE A 430 0.66 41.08 5.49
C ILE A 430 -0.71 41.39 4.85
N SER A 431 -1.79 40.68 5.23
CA SER A 431 -3.14 40.92 4.72
C SER A 431 -3.60 42.38 4.85
N PRO A 432 -3.41 43.09 6.00
CA PRO A 432 -3.83 44.48 6.11
C PRO A 432 -3.14 45.42 5.11
N PHE A 433 -1.94 45.07 4.65
CA PHE A 433 -1.24 45.83 3.61
C PHE A 433 -1.77 45.47 2.22
N MET A 434 -2.02 44.20 1.93
CA MET A 434 -2.59 43.76 0.65
C MET A 434 -3.98 44.35 0.41
N GLU A 435 -4.80 44.39 1.45
CA GLU A 435 -6.17 44.94 1.40
C GLU A 435 -6.21 46.42 1.03
N GLN A 436 -5.15 47.20 1.32
CA GLN A 436 -5.03 48.61 0.88
C GLN A 436 -5.02 48.75 -0.65
N TYR A 437 -4.68 47.68 -1.37
CA TYR A 437 -4.63 47.63 -2.83
C TYR A 437 -5.74 46.75 -3.42
N ASN A 438 -6.82 46.52 -2.67
CA ASN A 438 -7.93 45.63 -3.04
C ASN A 438 -7.51 44.17 -3.29
N LEU A 439 -6.35 43.74 -2.79
CA LEU A 439 -5.87 42.37 -2.90
C LEU A 439 -6.36 41.56 -1.70
N ARG A 440 -7.23 40.57 -1.95
CA ARG A 440 -7.77 39.69 -0.90
C ARG A 440 -7.07 38.34 -0.91
N LEU A 441 -6.89 37.76 0.28
CA LEU A 441 -6.36 36.40 0.41
C LEU A 441 -7.34 35.43 -0.25
N ASN A 442 -6.91 34.75 -1.30
CA ASN A 442 -7.76 33.91 -2.12
C ASN A 442 -7.16 32.51 -2.19
N LEU A 443 -7.33 31.74 -1.11
CA LEU A 443 -6.76 30.41 -0.91
C LEU A 443 -7.79 29.48 -0.29
N GLN A 444 -7.87 28.25 -0.81
CA GLN A 444 -8.56 27.15 -0.14
C GLN A 444 -7.53 26.18 0.47
N GLY A 445 -7.65 25.93 1.77
CA GLY A 445 -6.78 25.04 2.54
C GLY A 445 -6.18 25.72 3.76
N ASP A 446 -5.99 24.94 4.83
CA ASP A 446 -5.60 25.48 6.13
C ASP A 446 -4.08 25.69 6.28
N TYR A 447 -3.27 24.92 5.55
CA TYR A 447 -1.81 24.89 5.71
C TYR A 447 -1.10 24.73 4.36
N SER A 448 -0.02 25.50 4.16
CA SER A 448 0.86 25.43 2.99
C SER A 448 2.05 24.49 3.17
N THR A 449 2.26 23.95 4.38
CA THR A 449 3.35 23.02 4.67
C THR A 449 2.89 21.80 5.49
N ASP A 450 3.72 20.77 5.50
CA ASP A 450 3.56 19.56 6.34
C ASP A 450 3.75 19.85 7.84
N TYR A 451 4.26 21.03 8.18
CA TYR A 451 4.43 21.52 9.56
C TYR A 451 3.26 22.37 10.05
N TYR A 452 2.13 22.35 9.34
CA TYR A 452 0.92 23.10 9.68
C TYR A 452 1.14 24.62 9.74
N THR A 453 2.00 25.15 8.87
CA THR A 453 2.17 26.61 8.68
C THR A 453 1.47 27.06 7.41
N LEU A 454 1.05 28.33 7.38
CA LEU A 454 0.48 29.00 6.21
C LEU A 454 1.38 30.21 5.86
N ILE A 455 2.37 29.97 5.00
CA ILE A 455 3.40 30.96 4.62
C ILE A 455 3.54 31.13 3.11
N ASP A 456 3.07 30.15 2.33
CA ASP A 456 2.90 30.27 0.88
C ASP A 456 1.52 30.84 0.62
N LEU A 457 1.44 32.12 0.23
CA LEU A 457 0.16 32.84 0.15
C LEU A 457 -0.19 33.20 -1.30
N CYS A 458 -1.47 33.51 -1.53
CA CYS A 458 -1.98 34.00 -2.81
C CYS A 458 -3.03 35.07 -2.55
N TYR A 459 -2.75 36.29 -2.98
CA TYR A 459 -3.66 37.42 -2.94
C TYR A 459 -4.09 37.80 -4.35
N SER A 460 -5.35 38.19 -4.56
CA SER A 460 -5.84 38.63 -5.87
C SER A 460 -6.86 39.76 -5.74
N ASN A 461 -6.91 40.64 -6.73
CA ASN A 461 -7.96 41.68 -6.84
C ASN A 461 -9.21 41.17 -7.56
N ASN A 462 -9.18 39.93 -8.07
CA ASN A 462 -10.32 39.28 -8.71
C ASN A 462 -10.94 38.23 -7.79
N THR A 463 -12.26 38.35 -7.55
CA THR A 463 -13.01 37.48 -6.65
C THR A 463 -13.32 36.10 -7.24
N GLU A 464 -13.25 35.93 -8.56
CA GLU A 464 -13.42 34.63 -9.24
C GLU A 464 -12.11 33.84 -9.30
N TYR A 465 -11.00 34.45 -8.88
CA TYR A 465 -9.70 33.80 -8.86
C TYR A 465 -9.74 32.60 -7.90
N PHE A 466 -9.28 31.45 -8.36
CA PHE A 466 -9.24 30.24 -7.55
C PHE A 466 -7.78 29.86 -7.29
N ALA A 467 -7.44 29.55 -6.04
CA ALA A 467 -6.14 29.01 -5.68
C ALA A 467 -6.26 28.04 -4.49
N GLN A 468 -5.49 26.95 -4.53
CA GLN A 468 -5.55 25.87 -3.55
C GLN A 468 -4.20 25.13 -3.47
N PHE A 469 -3.92 24.54 -2.31
CA PHE A 469 -2.77 23.65 -2.12
C PHE A 469 -3.03 22.24 -2.67
N TYR A 470 -2.02 21.70 -3.35
CA TYR A 470 -1.96 20.31 -3.80
C TYR A 470 -0.96 19.54 -2.92
N GLU A 471 -1.17 18.25 -2.69
CA GLU A 471 -0.24 17.44 -1.88
C GLU A 471 1.01 17.05 -2.69
N SER A 472 2.18 17.08 -2.06
CA SER A 472 3.45 16.80 -2.73
C SER A 472 4.35 15.90 -1.88
N PRO A 473 4.84 14.76 -2.40
CA PRO A 473 5.76 13.90 -1.66
C PRO A 473 7.23 14.35 -1.73
N ILE A 474 7.53 15.41 -2.50
CA ILE A 474 8.91 15.84 -2.82
C ILE A 474 9.37 17.09 -2.05
N SER A 475 8.46 17.75 -1.33
CA SER A 475 8.75 18.95 -0.55
C SER A 475 7.77 19.01 0.60
N ASP A 476 8.23 19.50 1.74
CA ASP A 476 7.39 19.81 2.90
C ASP A 476 6.51 21.04 2.65
N HIS A 477 6.78 21.83 1.61
CA HIS A 477 5.86 22.85 1.10
C HIS A 477 4.94 22.22 0.04
N LYS A 478 3.67 22.59 0.11
CA LYS A 478 2.63 22.13 -0.80
C LYS A 478 2.57 23.01 -2.05
N PRO A 479 2.54 22.45 -3.27
CA PRO A 479 2.33 23.23 -4.48
C PRO A 479 1.04 24.04 -4.39
N LEU A 480 1.16 25.34 -4.62
CA LEU A 480 0.03 26.24 -4.79
C LEU A 480 -0.34 26.25 -6.27
N TYR A 481 -1.50 25.70 -6.62
CA TYR A 481 -2.03 25.84 -7.98
C TYR A 481 -3.11 26.92 -8.01
N PHE A 482 -3.12 27.71 -9.08
CA PHE A 482 -3.94 28.91 -9.17
C PHE A 482 -4.45 29.13 -10.59
N ASP A 483 -5.67 29.67 -10.72
CA ASP A 483 -6.28 29.97 -12.01
C ASP A 483 -5.52 31.11 -12.71
N ILE A 484 -5.41 31.01 -14.04
CA ILE A 484 -4.92 32.13 -14.87
C ILE A 484 -6.12 32.71 -15.61
N ILE A 485 -6.35 34.01 -15.49
CA ILE A 485 -7.49 34.65 -16.12
C ILE A 485 -7.07 35.16 -17.50
N TYR A 486 -7.62 34.54 -18.55
CA TYR A 486 -7.60 35.08 -19.91
C TYR A 486 -8.65 36.18 -20.00
N SER A 487 -8.28 37.42 -19.66
CA SER A 487 -9.08 38.60 -19.97
C SER A 487 -8.44 39.41 -21.07
#